data_AF-A0A6L9IPC5-F1
#
_entry.id   AF-A0A6L9IPC5-F1
#
_cell.length_a   1.000
_cell.length_b   1.000
_cell.length_c   1.000
_cell.angle_alpha   90.00
_cell.angle_beta   90.00
_cell.angle_gamma   90.00
#
_symmetry.space_group_name_H-M   'P 1'
#
loop_
_entity.id
_entity.type
_entity.pdbx_description
1 polymer ?
#
loop_
_entity_poly.entity_id
_entity_poly.type
_entity_poly.pdbx_seq_one_letter_code
_entity_poly.pdbx_strand_id
1 'polypeptide(L)' 'MPTQWIKFSNSDSSIEIFDISQATHFKHIADGDDSFVEVYTGEVVHTVMSSIDPDAYRAVLDYIAENTGYTLY' A
#
# COMPACT_ATOMS: atom_id res chain seq x y z
N MET A 1 15.63 -0.71 -8.73
CA MET A 1 14.82 -1.79 -8.14
C MET A 1 13.98 -2.42 -9.24
N PRO A 2 13.65 -3.72 -9.18
CA PRO A 2 12.67 -4.29 -10.08
C PRO A 2 11.31 -3.63 -9.83
N THR A 3 10.55 -3.44 -10.91
CA THR A 3 9.16 -2.97 -10.87
C THR A 3 8.30 -3.95 -10.07
N GLN A 4 7.46 -3.45 -9.17
CA GLN A 4 6.54 -4.27 -8.40
C GLN A 4 5.13 -3.70 -8.52
N TRP A 5 4.22 -4.49 -9.07
CA TRP A 5 2.85 -4.06 -9.32
C TRP A 5 1.94 -4.53 -8.19
N ILE A 6 1.19 -3.61 -7.59
CA ILE A 6 0.16 -3.89 -6.60
C ILE A 6 -1.19 -3.77 -7.28
N LYS A 7 -2.01 -4.81 -7.14
CA LYS A 7 -3.43 -4.81 -7.52
C LYS A 7 -4.25 -4.86 -6.23
N PHE A 8 -5.23 -3.98 -6.07
CA PHE A 8 -6.09 -4.00 -4.90
C PHE A 8 -7.51 -3.52 -5.21
N SER A 9 -8.46 -3.93 -4.38
CA SER A 9 -9.82 -3.34 -4.37
C SER A 9 -9.87 -2.15 -3.42
N ASN A 10 -10.48 -1.05 -3.84
CA ASN A 10 -10.66 0.15 -2.99
C ASN A 10 -12.08 0.24 -2.40
N SER A 11 -12.33 1.28 -1.60
CA SER A 11 -13.64 1.54 -0.94
C SER A 11 -14.80 1.65 -1.92
N ASP A 12 -14.52 2.08 -3.15
CA ASP A 12 -15.52 2.30 -4.18
C ASP A 12 -15.81 1.03 -4.99
N SER A 13 -15.32 -0.12 -4.51
CA SER A 13 -15.42 -1.43 -5.18
C SER A 13 -14.77 -1.45 -6.58
N SER A 14 -13.84 -0.55 -6.83
CA SER A 14 -13.04 -0.53 -8.05
C SER A 14 -11.71 -1.25 -7.85
N ILE A 15 -11.14 -1.76 -8.94
CA ILE A 15 -9.83 -2.40 -8.95
C ILE A 15 -8.80 -1.36 -9.40
N GLU A 16 -7.80 -1.13 -8.56
CA GLU A 16 -6.65 -0.31 -8.89
C GLU A 16 -5.41 -1.19 -9.11
N ILE A 17 -4.55 -0.76 -10.03
CA ILE A 17 -3.26 -1.40 -10.30
C ILE A 17 -2.21 -0.31 -10.44
N PHE A 18 -1.17 -0.34 -9.61
CA PHE A 18 -0.10 0.66 -9.64
C PHE A 18 1.29 0.05 -9.38
N ASP A 19 2.33 0.76 -9.82
CA ASP A 19 3.73 0.38 -9.60
C ASP A 19 4.24 1.01 -8.31
N ILE A 20 4.34 0.20 -7.24
CA ILE A 20 4.79 0.67 -5.92
C ILE A 20 6.24 1.13 -5.91
N SER A 21 7.04 0.70 -6.91
CA SER A 21 8.44 1.14 -6.99
C SER A 21 8.61 2.62 -7.35
N GLN A 22 7.54 3.29 -7.78
CA GLN A 22 7.48 4.74 -8.02
C GLN A 22 7.04 5.53 -6.79
N ALA A 23 6.79 4.87 -5.66
CA ALA A 23 6.40 5.53 -4.42
C ALA A 23 7.52 6.47 -3.95
N THR A 24 7.14 7.71 -3.65
CA THR A 24 8.04 8.74 -3.12
C THR A 24 8.11 8.70 -1.60
N HIS A 25 6.99 8.35 -0.96
CA HIS A 25 6.88 8.11 0.48
C HIS A 25 5.61 7.30 0.79
N PHE A 26 5.53 6.83 2.03
CA PHE A 26 4.42 6.05 2.57
C PHE A 26 3.90 6.72 3.83
N LYS A 27 2.59 6.65 4.07
CA LYS A 27 2.00 6.99 5.36
C LYS A 27 1.15 5.82 5.83
N HIS A 28 1.56 5.23 6.96
CA HIS A 28 0.86 4.12 7.59
C HIS A 28 0.06 4.61 8.78
N ILE A 29 -1.20 4.19 8.84
CA ILE A 29 -2.14 4.46 9.93
C ILE A 29 -2.55 3.11 10.51
N ALA A 30 -2.17 2.85 11.75
CA ALA A 30 -2.58 1.65 12.48
C ALA A 30 -3.82 1.97 13.33
N ASP A 31 -4.97 1.45 12.93
CA ASP A 31 -6.26 1.64 13.61
C ASP A 31 -7.06 0.32 13.68
N GLY A 32 -6.36 -0.77 14.02
CA GLY A 32 -6.95 -2.11 14.09
C GLY A 32 -7.45 -2.57 12.72
N ASP A 33 -8.74 -2.88 12.63
CA ASP A 33 -9.36 -3.37 11.39
C ASP A 33 -9.37 -2.32 10.27
N ASP A 34 -9.39 -1.02 10.63
CA ASP A 34 -9.38 0.11 9.71
C ASP A 34 -7.97 0.62 9.39
N SER A 35 -6.93 -0.19 9.64
CA SER A 35 -5.56 0.17 9.27
C SER A 35 -5.40 0.36 7.76
N PHE A 36 -4.59 1.34 7.36
CA PHE A 36 -4.34 1.59 5.95
C PHE A 36 -2.95 2.17 5.69
N VAL A 37 -2.48 2.00 4.46
CA VAL A 37 -1.29 2.66 3.93
C VAL A 37 -1.70 3.58 2.78
N GLU A 38 -1.31 4.84 2.87
CA GLU A 38 -1.30 5.76 1.73
C GLU A 38 0.05 5.65 1.02
N VAL A 39 0.00 5.32 -0.27
CA VAL A 39 1.16 5.19 -1.15
C VAL A 39 1.16 6.34 -2.14
N TYR A 40 2.21 7.18 -2.11
CA TYR A 40 2.28 8.40 -2.90
C TYR A 40 3.14 8.20 -4.14
N THR A 41 2.50 8.09 -5.32
CA THR A 41 3.11 7.88 -6.63
C THR A 41 2.94 9.13 -7.50
N GLY A 42 3.89 10.06 -7.41
CA GLY A 42 3.79 11.36 -8.10
C GLY A 42 2.67 12.21 -7.52
N GLU A 43 1.66 12.52 -8.32
CA GLU A 43 0.47 13.31 -7.91
C GLU A 43 -0.71 12.44 -7.46
N VAL A 44 -0.57 11.11 -7.49
CA VAL A 44 -1.62 10.17 -7.12
C VAL A 44 -1.32 9.59 -5.73
N VAL A 45 -2.38 9.41 -4.94
CA VAL A 45 -2.35 8.73 -3.65
C VAL A 45 -3.22 7.49 -3.75
N HIS A 46 -2.63 6.33 -3.47
CA HIS A 46 -3.35 5.06 -3.39
C HIS A 46 -3.54 4.69 -1.92
N THR A 47 -4.79 4.54 -1.50
CA THR A 47 -5.13 4.14 -0.13
C THR A 47 -5.45 2.65 -0.10
N VAL A 48 -4.53 1.85 0.43
CA VAL A 48 -4.69 0.40 0.55
C VAL A 48 -5.10 0.08 1.99
N MET A 49 -6.34 -0.39 2.17
CA MET A 49 -6.95 -0.63 3.48
C MET A 49 -6.93 -2.12 3.84
N SER A 50 -6.59 -2.44 5.09
CA SER A 50 -6.56 -3.83 5.59
C SER A 50 -7.94 -4.49 5.59
N SER A 51 -9.01 -3.74 5.87
CA SER A 51 -10.38 -4.26 5.91
C SER A 51 -10.97 -4.58 4.54
N ILE A 52 -10.43 -3.99 3.46
CA ILE A 52 -10.94 -4.17 2.10
C ILE A 52 -10.12 -5.21 1.33
N ASP A 53 -8.79 -5.07 1.35
CA ASP A 53 -7.89 -5.96 0.63
C ASP A 53 -6.67 -6.29 1.51
N PRO A 54 -6.82 -7.24 2.45
CA PRO A 54 -5.79 -7.55 3.44
C PRO A 54 -4.51 -8.12 2.80
N ASP A 55 -4.64 -8.81 1.66
CA ASP A 55 -3.49 -9.36 0.96
C ASP A 55 -2.70 -8.26 0.24
N ALA A 56 -3.36 -7.30 -0.40
CA ALA A 56 -2.68 -6.14 -0.96
C ALA A 56 -2.05 -5.27 0.12
N TYR A 57 -2.75 -5.03 1.23
CA TYR A 57 -2.20 -4.30 2.38
C TYR A 57 -0.92 -4.96 2.89
N ARG A 58 -0.92 -6.28 3.09
CA ARG A 58 0.28 -7.02 3.51
C ARG A 58 1.40 -6.94 2.49
N ALA A 59 1.10 -7.03 1.20
CA ALA A 59 2.11 -6.87 0.14
C ALA A 59 2.77 -5.48 0.16
N VAL A 60 2.02 -4.42 0.50
CA VAL A 60 2.56 -3.07 0.69
C VAL A 60 3.47 -3.01 1.92
N LEU A 61 3.06 -3.62 3.05
CA LEU A 61 3.90 -3.66 4.25
C LEU A 61 5.21 -4.43 4.03
N ASP A 62 5.14 -5.58 3.36
CA ASP A 62 6.32 -6.38 3.01
C ASP A 62 7.27 -5.57 2.13
N TYR A 63 6.74 -4.85 1.14
CA TYR A 63 7.54 -3.94 0.30
C TYR A 63 8.25 -2.85 1.12
N ILE A 64 7.54 -2.21 2.06
CA ILE A 64 8.12 -1.18 2.93
C ILE A 64 9.24 -1.79 3.78
N ALA A 65 9.01 -2.97 4.37
CA ALA A 65 10.01 -3.65 5.19
C ALA A 65 11.26 -4.01 4.38
N GLU A 66 11.10 -4.55 3.17
CA GLU A 66 12.21 -4.94 2.29
C GLU A 66 13.04 -3.74 1.81
N ASN A 67 12.41 -2.59 1.55
CA ASN A 67 13.08 -1.43 0.94
C ASN A 67 13.59 -0.41 1.95
N THR A 68 12.96 -0.33 3.13
CA THR A 68 13.31 0.67 4.15
C THR A 68 13.95 0.06 5.40
N GLY A 69 13.76 -1.25 5.63
CA GLY A 69 14.15 -1.92 6.86
C GLY A 69 13.21 -1.64 8.05
N TYR A 70 12.13 -0.87 7.88
CA TYR A 70 11.15 -0.61 8.92
C TYR A 70 10.00 -1.62 8.87
N THR A 71 9.75 -2.29 9.98
CA THR A 71 8.58 -3.16 10.15
C THR A 71 7.41 -2.37 10.71
N LEU A 72 6.27 -2.48 10.04
CA LEU A 72 5.00 -1.86 10.42
C LEU A 72 4.03 -2.97 10.86
N TYR A 73 3.19 -2.68 11.85
CA TYR A 73 2.25 -3.64 12.48
C TYR A 73 0.83 -3.10 12.45
#